data_AF-A0A6L5JWX0-F1
#
_entry.id   AF-A0A6L5JWX0-F1
#
_cell.length_a   1.000
_cell.length_b   1.000
_cell.length_c   1.000
_cell.angle_alpha   90.00
_cell.angle_beta   90.00
_cell.angle_gamma   90.00
#
_symmetry.space_group_name_H-M   'P 1'
#
loop_
_entity.id
_entity.type
_entity.pdbx_description
1 polymer ?
#
loop_
_entity_poly.entity_id
_entity_poly.type
_entity_poly.pdbx_seq_one_letter_code
_entity_poly.pdbx_strand_id
1 'polypeptide(L)'
;MLINWHDQTTLYGIEVKAYFFDGDAVKDESVLAKRALPFLAAARPKTLFTESDRQNFYCDKIVAQPDAVFEHGDGLISVEYKSVGGKSHNRADWRQSIRLKDMLQCLIAGYAVAQTYKKPTACVLRYHNVCHLLYPEAEVIHTVLGLIPMAMNYHSEERRISASQLAQFSIDKIRSSYSPPDDDRSAAGKAAHESLLRR
;
A
#
# COMPACT_ATOMS: atom_id res chain seq x y z
N MET A 1 -1.68 11.26 -20.44
CA MET A 1 -3.03 11.03 -19.88
C MET A 1 -3.05 11.63 -18.47
N LEU A 2 -3.91 12.61 -18.20
CA LEU A 2 -4.10 13.14 -16.85
C LEU A 2 -5.08 12.22 -16.11
N ILE A 3 -4.64 11.64 -15.00
CA ILE A 3 -5.49 10.84 -14.12
C ILE A 3 -6.17 11.81 -13.16
N ASN A 4 -7.51 11.83 -13.16
CA ASN A 4 -8.28 12.62 -12.21
C ASN A 4 -8.40 11.85 -10.90
N TRP A 5 -7.44 12.08 -10.01
CA TRP A 5 -7.51 11.60 -8.63
C TRP A 5 -8.67 12.25 -7.93
N HIS A 6 -9.41 11.45 -7.16
CA HIS A 6 -10.60 11.91 -6.46
C HIS A 6 -10.28 12.59 -5.14
N ASP A 7 -9.14 12.22 -4.55
CA ASP A 7 -8.67 12.74 -3.29
C ASP A 7 -7.17 12.48 -3.11
N GLN A 8 -6.52 13.28 -2.28
CA GLN A 8 -5.10 13.17 -1.97
C GLN A 8 -4.80 13.65 -0.55
N THR A 9 -3.88 12.99 0.14
CA THR A 9 -3.34 13.43 1.43
C THR A 9 -1.98 12.77 1.69
N THR A 10 -1.29 13.18 2.75
CA THR A 10 -0.10 12.48 3.26
C THR A 10 -0.44 11.75 4.55
N LEU A 11 -0.11 10.46 4.62
CA LEU A 11 -0.28 9.62 5.81
C LEU A 11 1.07 8.99 6.14
N TYR A 12 1.61 9.25 7.32
CA TYR A 12 2.84 8.61 7.80
C TYR A 12 4.06 8.78 6.84
N GLY A 13 4.24 9.97 6.27
CA GLY A 13 5.31 10.24 5.30
C GLY A 13 5.08 9.61 3.92
N ILE A 14 3.85 9.19 3.62
CA ILE A 14 3.47 8.60 2.33
C ILE A 14 2.38 9.49 1.73
N GLU A 15 2.65 10.13 0.60
CA GLU A 15 1.61 10.78 -0.19
C GLU A 15 0.74 9.67 -0.83
N VAL A 16 -0.57 9.76 -0.59
CA VAL A 16 -1.55 8.79 -1.04
C VAL A 16 -2.57 9.49 -1.93
N LYS A 17 -2.68 9.03 -3.19
CA LYS A 17 -3.72 9.47 -4.13
C LYS A 17 -4.78 8.41 -4.24
N ALA A 18 -6.04 8.78 -4.02
CA ALA A 18 -7.18 7.86 -4.04
C ALA A 18 -7.99 7.99 -5.34
N TYR A 19 -8.27 6.85 -5.97
CA TYR A 19 -9.18 6.75 -7.10
C TYR A 19 -10.30 5.77 -6.77
N PHE A 20 -11.50 6.31 -6.56
CA PHE A 20 -12.72 5.53 -6.33
C PHE A 20 -13.35 5.08 -7.65
N PHE A 21 -13.94 3.89 -7.65
CA PHE A 21 -14.66 3.31 -8.77
C PHE A 21 -15.79 2.40 -8.26
N ASP A 22 -16.66 1.95 -9.16
CA ASP A 22 -17.65 0.94 -8.83
C ASP A 22 -16.97 -0.45 -8.78
N GLY A 23 -16.74 -0.93 -7.55
CA GLY A 23 -16.11 -2.22 -7.29
C GLY A 23 -16.88 -3.40 -7.86
N ASP A 24 -18.21 -3.33 -7.86
CA ASP A 24 -19.05 -4.40 -8.35
C ASP A 24 -19.13 -4.42 -9.88
N ALA A 25 -19.03 -3.27 -10.53
CA ALA A 25 -18.95 -3.19 -11.99
C ALA A 25 -17.63 -3.78 -12.54
N VAL A 26 -16.52 -3.64 -11.81
CA VAL A 26 -15.21 -4.12 -12.29
C VAL A 26 -14.87 -5.55 -11.86
N LYS A 27 -15.57 -6.12 -10.87
CA LYS A 27 -15.26 -7.46 -10.35
C LYS A 27 -15.30 -8.54 -11.43
N ASP A 28 -16.24 -8.39 -12.38
CA ASP A 28 -16.49 -9.34 -13.47
C ASP A 28 -15.71 -9.00 -14.75
N GLU A 29 -14.88 -7.95 -14.72
CA GLU A 29 -14.04 -7.59 -15.87
C GLU A 29 -12.99 -8.67 -16.13
N SER A 30 -13.06 -9.28 -17.31
CA SER A 30 -12.18 -10.35 -17.76
C SER A 30 -10.70 -9.94 -17.86
N VAL A 31 -10.42 -8.68 -18.22
CA VAL A 31 -9.07 -8.18 -18.39
C VAL A 31 -8.52 -7.74 -17.04
N LEU A 32 -7.56 -8.51 -16.50
CA LEU A 32 -6.96 -8.26 -15.18
C LEU A 32 -6.48 -6.80 -15.01
N ALA A 33 -5.79 -6.24 -16.01
CA ALA A 33 -5.29 -4.86 -15.93
C ALA A 33 -6.43 -3.83 -15.73
N LYS A 34 -7.58 -4.02 -16.37
CA LYS A 34 -8.75 -3.14 -16.18
C LYS A 34 -9.41 -3.34 -14.82
N ARG A 35 -9.45 -4.59 -14.33
CA ARG A 35 -10.00 -4.93 -13.02
C ARG A 35 -9.13 -4.42 -11.86
N ALA A 36 -7.80 -4.54 -11.99
CA ALA A 36 -6.84 -4.16 -10.97
C ALA A 36 -6.48 -2.66 -10.99
N LEU A 37 -6.48 -2.04 -12.18
CA LEU A 37 -6.13 -0.63 -12.40
C LEU A 37 -7.24 0.12 -13.15
N PRO A 38 -8.45 0.30 -12.59
CA PRO A 38 -9.56 0.95 -13.29
C PRO A 38 -9.24 2.38 -13.77
N PHE A 39 -8.37 3.10 -13.07
CA PHE A 39 -7.91 4.43 -13.46
C PHE A 39 -7.00 4.47 -14.71
N LEU A 40 -6.53 3.30 -15.17
CA LEU A 40 -5.75 3.10 -16.40
C LEU A 40 -6.46 2.22 -17.43
N ALA A 41 -7.77 2.03 -17.32
CA ALA A 41 -8.52 1.14 -18.20
C ALA A 41 -8.33 1.44 -19.70
N ALA A 42 -8.12 2.71 -20.07
CA ALA A 42 -7.83 3.13 -21.45
C ALA A 42 -6.38 2.85 -21.87
N ALA A 43 -5.42 2.95 -20.96
CA ALA A 43 -3.99 2.80 -21.26
C ALA A 43 -3.54 1.34 -21.41
N ARG A 44 -4.32 0.39 -20.85
CA ARG A 44 -4.11 -1.06 -20.95
C ARG A 44 -2.65 -1.50 -20.65
N PRO A 45 -2.16 -1.28 -19.40
CA PRO A 45 -0.88 -1.81 -18.97
C PRO A 45 -0.73 -3.30 -19.30
N LYS A 46 0.46 -3.70 -19.75
CA LYS A 46 0.75 -5.10 -20.08
C LYS A 46 0.96 -5.88 -18.80
N THR A 47 0.18 -6.93 -18.57
CA THR A 47 0.40 -7.85 -17.44
C THR A 47 1.72 -8.59 -17.64
N LEU A 48 2.63 -8.51 -16.67
CA LEU A 48 3.87 -9.29 -16.63
C LEU A 48 3.75 -10.48 -15.68
N PHE A 49 3.03 -10.29 -14.58
CA PHE A 49 2.91 -11.26 -13.50
C PHE A 49 1.56 -11.14 -12.80
N THR A 50 1.06 -12.27 -12.31
CA THR A 50 -0.19 -12.42 -11.56
C THR A 50 0.01 -13.34 -10.36
N GLU A 51 -0.85 -13.23 -9.34
CA GLU A 51 -0.84 -14.10 -8.15
C GLU A 51 -0.74 -15.60 -8.48
N SER A 52 -1.40 -16.07 -9.55
CA SER A 52 -1.38 -17.48 -9.97
C SER A 52 0.00 -17.98 -10.40
N ASP A 53 0.89 -17.08 -10.81
CA ASP A 53 2.25 -17.44 -11.22
C ASP A 53 3.16 -17.72 -10.00
N ARG A 54 2.73 -17.36 -8.77
CA ARG A 54 3.42 -17.62 -7.49
C ARG A 54 4.90 -17.20 -7.45
N GLN A 55 5.27 -16.23 -8.25
CA GLN A 55 6.63 -15.72 -8.37
C GLN A 55 7.02 -14.94 -7.12
N ASN A 56 8.20 -15.27 -6.60
CA ASN A 56 8.84 -14.49 -5.54
C ASN A 56 9.72 -13.41 -6.16
N PHE A 57 9.57 -12.19 -5.65
CA PHE A 57 10.50 -11.08 -5.88
C PHE A 57 11.42 -10.96 -4.69
N TYR A 58 12.71 -10.79 -4.96
CA TYR A 58 13.74 -10.77 -3.93
C TYR A 58 14.49 -9.43 -3.95
N CYS A 59 14.74 -8.93 -2.75
CA CYS A 59 15.69 -7.84 -2.53
C CYS A 59 16.48 -8.15 -1.26
N ASP A 60 17.70 -8.66 -1.42
CA ASP A 60 18.53 -9.13 -0.31
C ASP A 60 17.77 -10.12 0.61
N LYS A 61 17.47 -9.72 1.86
CA LYS A 61 16.73 -10.52 2.84
C LYS A 61 15.21 -10.42 2.71
N ILE A 62 14.69 -9.59 1.82
CA ILE A 62 13.24 -9.46 1.60
C ILE A 62 12.78 -10.47 0.56
N VAL A 63 11.66 -11.13 0.84
CA VAL A 63 10.84 -11.82 -0.15
C VAL A 63 9.45 -11.20 -0.23
N ALA A 64 8.98 -10.95 -1.44
CA ALA A 64 7.66 -10.38 -1.69
C ALA A 64 6.94 -11.14 -2.81
N GLN A 65 5.62 -11.19 -2.69
CA GLN A 65 4.70 -11.72 -3.70
C GLN A 65 3.55 -10.71 -3.83
N PRO A 66 3.68 -9.67 -4.67
CA PRO A 66 2.55 -8.79 -4.97
C PRO A 66 1.44 -9.61 -5.65
N ASP A 67 0.23 -9.08 -5.74
CA ASP A 67 -0.88 -9.79 -6.41
C ASP A 67 -0.80 -9.67 -7.94
N ALA A 68 -0.18 -8.60 -8.44
CA ALA A 68 0.10 -8.43 -9.87
C ALA A 68 1.22 -7.42 -10.13
N VAL A 69 1.91 -7.58 -11.26
CA VAL A 69 2.85 -6.59 -11.80
C VAL A 69 2.52 -6.31 -13.26
N PHE A 70 2.45 -5.02 -13.60
CA PHE A 70 2.17 -4.55 -14.96
C PHE A 70 3.32 -3.69 -15.48
N GLU A 71 3.55 -3.73 -16.78
CA GLU A 71 4.41 -2.79 -17.51
C GLU A 71 3.57 -1.66 -18.09
N HIS A 72 3.99 -0.42 -17.88
CA HIS A 72 3.33 0.77 -18.41
C HIS A 72 4.34 1.87 -18.68
N GLY A 73 4.51 2.22 -19.97
CA GLY A 73 5.61 3.09 -20.41
C GLY A 73 6.97 2.45 -20.08
N ASP A 74 7.90 3.24 -19.56
CA ASP A 74 9.25 2.79 -19.19
C ASP A 74 9.34 2.23 -17.75
N GLY A 75 8.20 2.12 -17.07
CA GLY A 75 8.12 1.70 -15.67
C GLY A 75 7.20 0.51 -15.44
N LEU A 76 7.11 0.13 -14.17
CA LEU A 76 6.28 -0.95 -13.68
C LEU A 76 5.21 -0.43 -12.71
N ILE A 77 4.15 -1.21 -12.53
CA ILE A 77 3.12 -0.99 -11.52
C ILE A 77 3.00 -2.29 -10.72
N SER A 78 3.37 -2.25 -9.45
CA SER A 78 3.17 -3.35 -8.50
C SER A 78 1.85 -3.13 -7.77
N VAL A 79 0.99 -4.14 -7.78
CA VAL A 79 -0.34 -4.08 -7.15
C VAL A 79 -0.43 -5.04 -5.98
N GLU A 80 -0.93 -4.53 -4.85
CA GLU A 80 -1.34 -5.32 -3.70
C GLU A 80 -2.86 -5.18 -3.52
N TYR A 81 -3.58 -6.30 -3.48
CA TYR A 81 -5.02 -6.40 -3.35
C TYR A 81 -5.40 -6.80 -1.93
N LYS A 82 -6.29 -6.04 -1.29
CA LYS A 82 -6.85 -6.39 0.01
C LYS A 82 -8.36 -6.60 -0.12
N SER A 83 -8.77 -7.85 0.09
CA SER A 83 -10.17 -8.25 -0.09
C SER A 83 -11.10 -7.67 0.98
N VAL A 84 -10.67 -7.53 2.24
CA VAL A 84 -11.47 -7.03 3.40
C VAL A 84 -12.94 -7.48 3.37
N GLY A 85 -13.19 -8.73 2.95
CA GLY A 85 -14.55 -9.29 2.81
C GLY A 85 -15.47 -8.56 1.82
N GLY A 86 -14.92 -7.88 0.81
CA GLY A 86 -15.65 -7.10 -0.19
C GLY A 86 -16.15 -5.75 0.31
N LYS A 87 -15.77 -5.31 1.52
CA LYS A 87 -16.24 -4.03 2.06
C LYS A 87 -15.67 -2.86 1.26
N SER A 88 -16.58 -2.03 0.76
CA SER A 88 -16.25 -0.76 0.12
C SER A 88 -15.75 0.27 1.13
N HIS A 89 -14.71 1.00 0.77
CA HIS A 89 -14.29 2.20 1.49
C HIS A 89 -15.28 3.34 1.18
N ASN A 90 -15.63 4.12 2.20
CA ASN A 90 -16.41 5.34 2.00
C ASN A 90 -15.45 6.49 1.66
N ARG A 91 -15.82 7.31 0.66
CA ARG A 91 -15.01 8.45 0.21
C ARG A 91 -14.79 9.47 1.33
N ALA A 92 -15.70 9.61 2.28
CA ALA A 92 -15.57 10.57 3.37
C ALA A 92 -14.52 10.16 4.44
N ASP A 93 -14.26 8.86 4.62
CA ASP A 93 -13.46 8.34 5.75
C ASP A 93 -12.39 7.30 5.33
N TRP A 94 -12.04 7.24 4.05
CA TRP A 94 -11.06 6.27 3.55
C TRP A 94 -9.68 6.42 4.21
N ARG A 95 -9.32 7.63 4.64
CA ARG A 95 -8.05 7.94 5.33
C ARG A 95 -7.94 7.22 6.68
N GLN A 96 -9.06 7.03 7.37
CA GLN A 96 -9.12 6.28 8.62
C GLN A 96 -9.24 4.76 8.36
N SER A 97 -9.76 4.38 7.20
CA SER A 97 -9.99 2.98 6.82
C SER A 97 -8.74 2.30 6.22
N ILE A 98 -7.88 3.06 5.54
CA ILE A 98 -6.62 2.55 4.97
C ILE A 98 -5.66 2.15 6.10
N ARG A 99 -5.14 0.92 6.04
CA ARG A 99 -4.28 0.38 7.09
C ARG A 99 -2.82 0.66 6.76
N LEU A 100 -2.08 1.23 7.72
CA LEU A 100 -0.63 1.46 7.58
C LEU A 100 0.13 0.19 7.21
N LYS A 101 -0.22 -0.96 7.82
CA LYS A 101 0.37 -2.26 7.44
C LYS A 101 0.24 -2.55 5.94
N ASP A 102 -0.94 -2.34 5.37
CA ASP A 102 -1.21 -2.65 3.96
C ASP A 102 -0.42 -1.71 3.05
N MET A 103 -0.31 -0.43 3.41
CA MET A 103 0.53 0.54 2.70
C MET A 103 2.00 0.11 2.72
N LEU A 104 2.55 -0.19 3.90
CA LEU A 104 3.94 -0.63 4.04
C LEU A 104 4.21 -1.92 3.28
N GLN A 105 3.30 -2.90 3.35
CA GLN A 105 3.44 -4.16 2.60
C GLN A 105 3.50 -3.90 1.09
N CYS A 106 2.59 -3.07 0.57
CA CYS A 106 2.55 -2.69 -0.84
C CYS A 106 3.86 -2.00 -1.28
N LEU A 107 4.37 -1.08 -0.47
CA LEU A 107 5.63 -0.38 -0.73
C LEU A 107 6.84 -1.32 -0.73
N ILE A 108 6.93 -2.22 0.24
CA ILE A 108 8.03 -3.19 0.33
C ILE A 108 8.00 -4.16 -0.87
N ALA A 109 6.81 -4.61 -1.27
CA ALA A 109 6.64 -5.45 -2.45
C ALA A 109 7.06 -4.72 -3.73
N GLY A 110 6.59 -3.47 -3.92
CA GLY A 110 6.99 -2.65 -5.06
C GLY A 110 8.48 -2.34 -5.09
N TYR A 111 9.12 -2.14 -3.93
CA TYR A 111 10.57 -2.01 -3.83
C TYR A 111 11.30 -3.28 -4.27
N ALA A 112 10.87 -4.47 -3.84
CA ALA A 112 11.45 -5.72 -4.30
C ALA A 112 11.30 -5.93 -5.82
N VAL A 113 10.15 -5.55 -6.39
CA VAL A 113 9.91 -5.56 -7.86
C VAL A 113 10.85 -4.60 -8.58
N ALA A 114 10.96 -3.35 -8.11
CA ALA A 114 11.87 -2.35 -8.66
C ALA A 114 13.33 -2.85 -8.67
N GLN A 115 13.75 -3.48 -7.58
CA GLN A 115 15.11 -4.02 -7.45
C GLN A 115 15.35 -5.25 -8.34
N THR A 116 14.33 -6.07 -8.57
CA THR A 116 14.42 -7.25 -9.43
C THR A 116 14.56 -6.84 -10.90
N TYR A 117 13.73 -5.90 -11.36
CA TYR A 117 13.68 -5.49 -12.78
C TYR A 117 14.56 -4.30 -13.12
N LYS A 118 15.13 -3.61 -12.12
CA LYS A 118 15.90 -2.36 -12.28
C LYS A 118 15.12 -1.28 -13.05
N LYS A 119 13.81 -1.21 -12.79
CA LYS A 119 12.90 -0.21 -13.37
C LYS A 119 12.20 0.59 -12.27
N PRO A 120 11.83 1.86 -12.52
CA PRO A 120 10.92 2.59 -11.65
C PRO A 120 9.60 1.81 -11.48
N THR A 121 9.12 1.67 -10.25
CA THR A 121 7.91 0.91 -9.95
C THR A 121 6.94 1.77 -9.12
N ALA A 122 5.75 2.00 -9.67
CA ALA A 122 4.63 2.58 -8.94
C ALA A 122 3.98 1.52 -8.02
N CYS A 123 3.61 1.91 -6.81
CA CYS A 123 2.98 1.03 -5.84
C CYS A 123 1.49 1.35 -5.72
N VAL A 124 0.63 0.39 -6.07
CA VAL A 124 -0.82 0.56 -6.00
C VAL A 124 -1.41 -0.42 -4.99
N LEU A 125 -1.98 0.12 -3.92
CA LEU A 125 -2.77 -0.64 -2.97
C LEU A 125 -4.25 -0.58 -3.40
N ARG A 126 -4.87 -1.74 -3.63
CA ARG A 126 -6.24 -1.84 -4.14
C ARG A 126 -7.16 -2.52 -3.13
N TYR A 127 -8.26 -1.84 -2.81
CA TYR A 127 -9.42 -2.39 -2.10
C TYR A 127 -10.61 -2.51 -3.05
N HIS A 128 -11.76 -3.03 -2.56
CA HIS A 128 -12.94 -3.34 -3.39
C HIS A 128 -13.31 -2.26 -4.41
N ASN A 129 -13.35 -1.00 -3.97
CA ASN A 129 -13.85 0.13 -4.74
C ASN A 129 -12.87 1.32 -4.80
N VAL A 130 -11.61 1.12 -4.41
CA VAL A 130 -10.61 2.20 -4.41
C VAL A 130 -9.20 1.67 -4.69
N CYS A 131 -8.47 2.43 -5.52
CA CYS A 131 -7.03 2.28 -5.71
C CYS A 131 -6.32 3.45 -5.02
N HIS A 132 -5.28 3.12 -4.26
CA HIS A 132 -4.38 4.07 -3.64
C HIS A 132 -3.01 3.98 -4.30
N LEU A 133 -2.60 5.04 -4.98
CA LEU A 133 -1.24 5.18 -5.47
C LEU A 133 -0.39 5.78 -4.35
N LEU A 134 0.69 5.08 -3.99
CA LEU A 134 1.53 5.40 -2.84
C LEU A 134 2.86 6.00 -3.30
N TYR A 135 3.21 7.15 -2.73
CA TYR A 135 4.48 7.84 -2.94
C TYR A 135 5.15 8.05 -1.58
N PRO A 136 6.03 7.13 -1.15
CA PRO A 136 6.71 7.28 0.13
C PRO A 136 7.81 8.35 0.02
N GLU A 137 8.00 9.11 1.09
CA GLU A 137 9.28 9.76 1.31
C GLU A 137 10.41 8.71 1.38
N ALA A 138 11.60 9.08 0.92
CA ALA A 138 12.75 8.17 0.93
C ALA A 138 13.04 7.61 2.34
N GLU A 139 12.83 8.44 3.37
CA GLU A 139 13.08 8.08 4.76
C GLU A 139 12.14 6.99 5.29
N VAL A 140 10.91 6.90 4.78
CA VAL A 140 9.98 5.79 5.13
C VAL A 140 10.59 4.46 4.68
N ILE A 141 11.08 4.39 3.44
CA ILE A 141 11.70 3.18 2.90
C ILE A 141 13.01 2.88 3.63
N HIS A 142 13.87 3.86 3.85
CA HIS A 142 15.12 3.67 4.60
C HIS A 142 14.86 3.15 6.01
N THR A 143 13.90 3.72 6.72
CA THR A 143 13.51 3.27 8.06
C THR A 143 13.04 1.81 8.04
N VAL A 144 12.13 1.45 7.13
CA VAL A 144 11.63 0.08 7.01
C VAL A 144 12.75 -0.92 6.68
N LEU A 145 13.63 -0.58 5.74
CA LEU A 145 14.76 -1.45 5.37
C LEU A 145 15.77 -1.60 6.52
N GLY A 146 16.00 -0.54 7.29
CA GLY A 146 16.87 -0.58 8.48
C GLY A 146 16.38 -1.53 9.58
N LEU A 147 15.08 -1.84 9.61
CA LEU A 147 14.48 -2.75 10.58
C LEU A 147 14.63 -4.24 10.23
N ILE A 148 15.13 -4.58 9.03
CA ILE A 148 15.21 -5.97 8.55
C ILE A 148 15.89 -6.92 9.57
N PRO A 149 17.08 -6.63 10.13
CA PRO A 149 17.74 -7.56 11.06
C PRO A 149 16.92 -7.82 12.32
N MET A 150 16.28 -6.77 12.86
CA MET A 150 15.43 -6.87 14.04
C MET A 150 14.15 -7.65 13.74
N ALA A 151 13.52 -7.40 12.58
CA ALA A 151 12.33 -8.11 12.14
C ALA A 151 12.60 -9.60 11.93
N MET A 152 13.74 -9.95 11.32
CA MET A 152 14.18 -11.34 11.13
C MET A 152 14.34 -12.04 12.48
N ASN A 153 15.02 -11.41 13.44
CA ASN A 153 15.18 -11.96 14.78
C ASN A 153 13.84 -12.11 15.51
N TYR A 154 12.94 -11.13 15.40
CA TYR A 154 11.63 -11.16 16.04
C TYR A 154 10.73 -12.27 15.50
N HIS A 155 10.78 -12.53 14.18
CA HIS A 155 10.00 -13.57 13.52
C HIS A 155 10.71 -14.93 13.44
N SER A 156 11.91 -15.06 14.03
CA SER A 156 12.75 -16.26 13.94
C SER A 156 13.04 -16.70 12.49
N GLU A 157 13.19 -15.73 11.59
CA GLU A 157 13.52 -15.97 10.18
C GLU A 157 15.03 -16.02 9.96
N GLU A 158 15.56 -17.14 9.47
CA GLU A 158 17.01 -17.32 9.30
C GLU A 158 17.54 -16.72 7.99
N ARG A 159 16.73 -16.78 6.92
CA ARG A 159 17.19 -16.46 5.56
C ARG A 159 16.56 -15.21 5.00
N ARG A 160 15.23 -15.07 5.15
CA ARG A 160 14.46 -13.99 4.53
C ARG A 160 13.25 -13.63 5.37
N ILE A 161 12.86 -12.37 5.33
CA ILE A 161 11.64 -11.85 5.92
C ILE A 161 10.63 -11.54 4.81
N SER A 162 9.37 -11.92 4.99
CA SER A 162 8.33 -11.55 4.02
C SER A 162 7.99 -10.06 4.10
N ALA A 163 7.54 -9.48 2.99
CA ALA A 163 7.05 -8.10 2.95
C ALA A 163 5.95 -7.83 4.00
N SER A 164 5.06 -8.80 4.25
CA SER A 164 3.98 -8.70 5.23
C SER A 164 4.49 -8.71 6.68
N GLN A 165 5.45 -9.58 7.01
CA GLN A 165 6.09 -9.61 8.33
C GLN A 165 6.87 -8.31 8.59
N LEU A 166 7.68 -7.87 7.62
CA LEU A 166 8.43 -6.62 7.75
C LEU A 166 7.50 -5.40 7.88
N ALA A 167 6.42 -5.34 7.10
CA ALA A 167 5.39 -4.31 7.22
C ALA A 167 4.75 -4.30 8.61
N GLN A 168 4.41 -5.47 9.14
CA GLN A 168 3.83 -5.62 10.48
C GLN A 168 4.78 -5.15 11.58
N PHE A 169 6.06 -5.53 11.49
CA PHE A 169 7.10 -5.15 12.46
C PHE A 169 7.37 -3.64 12.44
N SER A 170 7.23 -3.00 11.28
CA SER A 170 7.60 -1.59 11.09
C SER A 170 6.53 -0.58 11.55
N ILE A 171 5.31 -1.03 11.88
CA ILE A 171 4.16 -0.14 12.15
C ILE A 171 4.47 0.88 13.25
N ASP A 172 4.96 0.42 14.40
CA ASP A 172 5.13 1.28 15.57
C ASP A 172 6.27 2.30 15.37
N LYS A 173 7.32 1.88 14.67
CA LYS A 173 8.42 2.77 14.31
C LYS A 173 7.92 3.88 13.36
N ILE A 174 7.18 3.53 12.32
CA ILE A 174 6.64 4.52 11.38
C ILE A 174 5.62 5.45 12.08
N ARG A 175 4.74 4.94 12.93
CA ARG A 175 3.78 5.76 13.70
C ARG A 175 4.44 6.74 14.67
N SER A 176 5.57 6.37 15.26
CA SER A 176 6.31 7.25 16.17
C SER A 176 7.16 8.29 15.44
N SER A 177 7.59 7.99 14.21
CA SER A 177 8.39 8.90 13.38
C SER A 177 7.56 9.91 12.58
N TYR A 178 6.29 9.62 12.32
CA TYR A 178 5.41 10.49 11.54
C TYR A 178 4.13 10.78 12.29
N SER A 179 3.75 12.06 12.35
CA SER A 179 2.48 12.46 12.94
C SER A 179 1.31 11.71 12.28
N PRO A 180 0.33 11.20 13.04
CA PRO A 180 -0.91 10.72 12.45
C PRO A 180 -1.58 11.87 11.67
N PRO A 181 -2.43 11.58 10.68
CA PRO A 181 -3.20 12.62 10.00
C PRO A 181 -3.94 13.47 11.03
N ASP A 182 -4.05 14.77 10.78
CA ASP A 182 -4.90 15.67 11.55
C ASP A 182 -6.31 15.08 11.59
N ASP A 183 -6.68 14.54 12.74
CA ASP A 183 -7.95 13.87 12.95
C ASP A 183 -8.77 14.77 13.88
N ASP A 184 -9.78 15.44 13.34
CA ASP A 184 -10.74 16.23 14.13
C ASP A 184 -11.38 15.38 15.25
N ARG A 185 -11.42 14.04 15.09
CA ARG A 185 -11.85 13.11 16.13
C ARG A 185 -10.82 12.92 17.25
N SER A 186 -9.52 13.10 16.99
CA SER A 186 -8.49 13.13 18.03
C SER A 186 -8.65 14.34 18.94
N ALA A 187 -9.05 15.49 18.39
CA ALA A 187 -9.37 16.69 19.17
C ALA A 187 -10.63 16.46 20.03
N ALA A 188 -11.70 15.91 19.45
CA ALA A 188 -12.92 15.57 20.19
C ALA A 188 -12.69 14.50 21.28
N GLY A 189 -11.88 13.49 20.99
CA GLY A 189 -11.49 12.44 21.93
C GLY A 189 -10.62 12.94 23.07
N LYS A 190 -9.64 13.82 22.78
CA LYS A 190 -8.83 14.50 23.81
C LYS A 190 -9.69 15.41 24.68
N ALA A 191 -10.59 16.20 24.07
CA ALA A 191 -11.51 17.06 24.82
C ALA A 191 -12.45 16.25 25.74
N ALA A 192 -12.98 15.12 25.25
CA ALA A 192 -13.81 14.23 26.06
C ALA A 192 -13.00 13.59 27.20
N HIS A 193 -11.79 13.13 26.94
CA HIS A 193 -10.88 12.56 27.94
C HIS A 193 -10.48 13.58 29.02
N GLU A 194 -10.13 14.81 28.64
CA GLU A 194 -9.83 15.89 29.57
C GLU A 194 -11.05 16.28 30.42
N SER A 195 -12.26 16.23 29.86
CA SER A 195 -13.49 16.47 30.62
C SER A 195 -13.77 15.40 31.69
N LEU A 196 -13.35 14.15 31.43
CA LEU A 196 -13.48 13.03 32.36
C LEU A 196 -12.46 13.08 33.51
N LEU A 197 -11.25 13.57 33.24
CA LEU A 197 -10.18 13.73 34.26
C LEU A 197 -10.36 14.97 35.16
N ARG A 198 -11.27 15.88 34.81
CA ARG A 198 -11.62 17.07 35.62
C ARG A 198 -12.82 16.84 36.56
N ARG A 199 -13.30 15.60 36.69
CA ARG A 199 -14.29 15.17 37.69
C ARG A 199 -13.61 14.38 38.80
#